data_AF-A0A536EGS0-F1
#
_entry.id   AF-A0A536EGS0-F1
#
_cell.length_a   1.000
_cell.length_b   1.000
_cell.length_c   1.000
_cell.angle_alpha   90.00
_cell.angle_beta   90.00
_cell.angle_gamma   90.00
#
_symmetry.space_group_name_H-M   'P 1'
#
loop_
_entity.id
_entity.type
_entity.pdbx_description
1 polymer ?
#
loop_
_entity_poly.entity_id
_entity_poly.type
_entity_poly.pdbx_seq_one_letter_code
_entity_poly.pdbx_strand_id
1 'polypeptide(L)'
;MNVILGDNQYGKAETHVVRVTKSGARHELKDLNVSVALAGDFAETHLTGDNSKVVPTDTQKNTVFAFAKEPIGEIEDFAIRLARHFVGEFASVYRA
;
A
#
# COMPACT_ATOMS: atom_id res chain seq x y z
N MET A 1 2.44 28.44 23.15
CA MET A 1 2.78 28.00 21.78
C MET A 1 2.16 26.64 21.62
N ASN A 2 1.18 26.48 20.73
CA ASN A 2 0.50 25.20 20.54
C ASN A 2 1.18 24.41 19.41
N VAL A 3 1.38 23.11 19.62
CA VAL A 3 1.85 22.17 18.59
C VAL A 3 0.62 21.63 17.86
N ILE A 4 0.67 21.61 16.53
CA ILE A 4 -0.43 21.18 15.66
C ILE A 4 0.10 20.10 14.72
N LEU A 5 -0.68 19.04 14.52
CA LEU A 5 -0.37 18.00 13.54
C LEU A 5 -0.53 18.54 12.11
N GLY A 6 0.52 18.44 11.31
CA GLY A 6 0.50 18.81 9.89
C GLY A 6 0.16 17.62 8.98
N ASP A 7 0.54 17.75 7.71
CA ASP A 7 0.42 16.66 6.74
C ASP A 7 1.19 15.42 7.25
N ASN A 8 0.51 14.27 7.22
CA ASN A 8 1.08 13.01 7.67
C ASN A 8 0.72 11.89 6.68
N GLN A 9 1.61 10.92 6.60
CA GLN A 9 1.40 9.67 5.87
C GLN A 9 2.26 8.59 6.49
N TYR A 10 1.85 7.33 6.33
CA TYR A 10 2.62 6.19 6.79
C TYR A 10 2.42 4.99 5.86
N GLY A 11 3.34 4.05 5.89
CA GLY A 11 3.12 2.79 5.19
C GLY A 11 4.34 1.88 5.14
N LYS A 12 4.30 0.89 4.25
CA LYS A 12 5.44 0.01 4.00
C LYS A 12 6.22 0.51 2.78
N ALA A 13 7.49 0.83 3.00
CA ALA A 13 8.44 1.08 1.93
C ALA A 13 9.16 -0.21 1.54
N GLU A 14 9.62 -0.23 0.29
CA GLU A 14 10.56 -1.20 -0.25
C GLU A 14 10.12 -2.68 -0.14
N THR A 15 8.85 -2.94 -0.41
CA THR A 15 8.37 -4.32 -0.59
C THR A 15 8.86 -4.86 -1.92
N HIS A 16 9.93 -5.64 -1.87
CA HIS A 16 10.48 -6.31 -3.06
C HIS A 16 9.60 -7.50 -3.46
N VAL A 17 9.11 -7.49 -4.71
CA VAL A 17 8.26 -8.53 -5.26
C VAL A 17 8.76 -8.94 -6.64
N VAL A 18 8.94 -10.26 -6.82
CA VAL A 18 9.25 -10.87 -8.12
C VAL A 18 8.08 -11.75 -8.54
N ARG A 19 7.39 -11.37 -9.61
CA ARG A 19 6.33 -12.16 -10.22
C ARG A 19 6.86 -12.91 -11.43
N VAL A 20 6.76 -14.24 -11.37
CA VAL A 20 7.05 -15.13 -12.49
C VAL A 20 5.75 -15.54 -13.18
N THR A 21 5.54 -15.15 -14.44
CA THR A 21 4.39 -15.61 -15.24
C THR A 21 4.80 -16.81 -16.09
N LYS A 22 4.02 -17.90 -15.99
CA LYS A 22 4.30 -19.19 -16.64
C LYS A 22 3.11 -19.62 -17.51
N SER A 23 2.91 -18.97 -18.66
CA SER A 23 1.81 -19.23 -19.60
C SER A 23 2.21 -20.09 -20.82
N GLY A 24 3.49 -20.47 -20.93
CA GLY A 24 4.01 -21.30 -22.02
C GLY A 24 5.47 -21.69 -21.80
N ALA A 25 6.17 -22.08 -22.87
CA ALA A 25 7.57 -22.52 -22.79
C ALA A 25 8.55 -21.42 -22.38
N ARG A 26 8.19 -20.14 -22.60
CA ARG A 26 8.95 -18.98 -22.15
C ARG A 26 8.29 -18.38 -20.91
N HIS A 27 9.07 -18.18 -19.86
CA HIS A 27 8.62 -17.48 -18.66
C HIS A 27 8.89 -15.98 -18.76
N GLU A 28 8.04 -15.20 -18.11
CA GLU A 28 8.19 -13.75 -17.98
C GLU A 28 8.40 -13.37 -16.52
N LEU A 29 9.18 -12.31 -16.30
CA LEU A 29 9.50 -11.80 -14.98
C LEU A 29 9.12 -10.33 -14.88
N LYS A 30 8.50 -9.96 -13.76
CA LYS A 30 8.43 -8.57 -13.29
C LYS A 30 9.03 -8.51 -11.91
N ASP A 31 10.05 -7.68 -11.77
CA ASP A 31 10.81 -7.47 -10.54
C ASP A 31 10.62 -6.01 -10.12
N LEU A 32 9.95 -5.79 -8.99
CA LEU A 32 9.54 -4.47 -8.54
C LEU A 32 9.92 -4.23 -7.08
N ASN A 33 10.27 -2.98 -6.80
CA ASN A 33 10.38 -2.48 -5.44
C ASN A 33 9.21 -1.53 -5.15
N VAL A 34 8.26 -1.96 -4.31
CA VAL A 34 6.97 -1.28 -4.12
C VAL A 34 6.93 -0.57 -2.78
N SER A 35 6.56 0.72 -2.79
CA SER A 35 6.31 1.52 -1.60
C SER A 35 4.86 2.00 -1.58
N VAL A 36 4.18 1.82 -0.45
CA VAL A 36 2.80 2.29 -0.21
C VAL A 36 2.84 3.33 0.90
N ALA A 37 2.15 4.45 0.72
CA ALA A 37 2.00 5.49 1.73
C ALA A 37 0.55 5.96 1.80
N LEU A 38 -0.09 5.75 2.95
CA LEU A 38 -1.48 6.11 3.20
C LEU A 38 -1.55 7.43 3.96
N ALA A 39 -2.42 8.33 3.52
CA ALA A 39 -2.79 9.56 4.23
C ALA A 39 -4.31 9.58 4.45
N GLY A 40 -4.70 10.06 5.63
CA GLY A 40 -6.01 9.76 6.19
C GLY A 40 -6.34 10.52 7.47
N ASP A 41 -7.49 10.17 8.06
CA ASP A 41 -7.85 10.56 9.42
C ASP A 41 -7.06 9.72 10.43
N PHE A 42 -5.84 10.17 10.75
CA PHE A 42 -4.91 9.52 11.68
C PHE A 42 -4.51 10.42 12.87
N ALA A 43 -5.30 11.46 13.17
CA ALA A 43 -4.97 12.38 14.25
C ALA A 43 -4.91 11.67 15.61
N GLU A 44 -5.86 10.77 15.89
CA GLU A 44 -5.93 10.04 17.16
C GLU A 44 -4.70 9.14 17.38
N THR A 45 -4.15 8.55 16.33
CA THR A 45 -2.89 7.79 16.41
C THR A 45 -1.72 8.66 16.91
N HIS A 46 -1.66 9.92 16.49
CA HIS A 46 -0.57 10.83 16.88
C HIS A 46 -0.82 11.52 18.22
N LEU A 47 -2.08 11.83 18.53
CA LEU A 47 -2.44 12.64 19.71
C LEU A 47 -2.73 11.80 20.96
N THR A 48 -3.23 10.57 20.80
CA THR A 48 -3.64 9.70 21.92
C THR A 48 -3.07 8.29 21.82
N GLY A 49 -2.55 7.88 20.66
CA GLY A 49 -2.05 6.53 20.42
C GLY A 49 -3.13 5.52 20.01
N ASP A 50 -4.35 5.98 19.70
CA ASP A 50 -5.38 5.09 19.18
C ASP A 50 -5.06 4.65 17.74
N ASN A 51 -4.88 3.34 17.57
CA ASN A 51 -4.56 2.71 16.29
C ASN A 51 -5.79 2.06 15.62
N SER A 52 -7.01 2.29 16.13
CA SER A 52 -8.25 1.72 15.59
C SER A 52 -8.45 1.97 14.09
N LYS A 53 -7.93 3.09 13.58
CA LYS A 53 -7.99 3.49 12.16
C LYS A 53 -6.76 3.08 11.34
N VAL A 54 -5.73 2.53 11.96
CA VAL A 54 -4.44 2.23 11.32
C VAL A 54 -4.49 0.87 10.62
N VAL A 55 -4.35 0.87 9.30
CA VAL A 55 -4.01 -0.34 8.52
C VAL A 55 -2.55 -0.69 8.80
N PRO A 56 -2.22 -1.84 9.41
CA PRO A 56 -0.84 -2.18 9.73
C PRO A 56 0.06 -2.19 8.49
N THR A 57 1.31 -1.73 8.62
CA THR A 57 2.26 -1.74 7.49
C THR A 57 2.58 -3.15 7.01
N ASP A 58 2.44 -4.17 7.88
CA ASP A 58 2.53 -5.56 7.47
C ASP A 58 1.34 -6.00 6.60
N THR A 59 0.13 -5.52 6.91
CA THR A 59 -1.05 -5.73 6.06
C THR A 59 -0.84 -5.12 4.68
N GLN A 60 -0.27 -3.90 4.60
CA GLN A 60 0.04 -3.27 3.31
C GLN A 60 1.01 -4.11 2.47
N LYS A 61 2.09 -4.61 3.08
CA LYS A 61 3.04 -5.56 2.46
C LYS A 61 2.33 -6.82 1.97
N ASN A 62 1.48 -7.42 2.81
CA ASN A 62 0.73 -8.63 2.47
C ASN A 62 -0.24 -8.36 1.29
N THR A 63 -0.88 -7.19 1.24
CA THR A 63 -1.72 -6.78 0.13
C THR A 63 -0.95 -6.68 -1.19
N VAL A 64 0.28 -6.14 -1.19
CA VAL A 64 1.16 -6.13 -2.38
C VAL A 64 1.36 -7.54 -2.92
N PHE A 65 1.73 -8.49 -2.05
CA PHE A 65 1.89 -9.89 -2.47
C PHE A 65 0.58 -10.55 -2.92
N ALA A 66 -0.53 -10.25 -2.23
CA ALA A 66 -1.84 -10.77 -2.59
C ALA A 66 -2.28 -10.32 -3.99
N PHE A 67 -2.09 -9.03 -4.31
CA PHE A 67 -2.44 -8.47 -5.62
C PHE A 67 -1.49 -8.95 -6.72
N ALA A 68 -0.21 -9.16 -6.41
CA ALA A 68 0.77 -9.71 -7.35
C ALA A 68 0.52 -11.19 -7.71
N LYS A 69 -0.43 -11.86 -7.05
CA LYS A 69 -0.89 -13.20 -7.46
C LYS A 69 -1.57 -13.16 -8.82
N GLU A 70 -2.33 -12.11 -9.10
CA GLU A 70 -2.83 -11.80 -10.44
C GLU A 70 -1.71 -11.21 -11.31
N PRO A 71 -1.86 -11.18 -12.65
CA PRO A 71 -0.88 -10.49 -13.49
C PRO A 71 -0.68 -9.05 -13.03
N ILE A 72 0.58 -8.65 -12.83
CA ILE A 72 0.95 -7.28 -12.46
C ILE A 72 0.56 -6.31 -13.58
N GLY A 73 0.70 -6.71 -14.86
CA GLY A 73 0.48 -5.80 -15.99
C GLY A 73 1.54 -4.68 -16.00
N GLU A 74 1.20 -3.50 -16.52
CA GLU A 74 2.06 -2.32 -16.40
C GLU A 74 2.17 -1.89 -14.93
N ILE A 75 3.32 -1.31 -14.56
CA ILE A 75 3.60 -1.01 -13.16
C ILE A 75 2.67 0.08 -12.61
N GLU A 76 2.25 1.00 -13.49
CA GLU A 76 1.30 2.07 -13.23
C GLU A 76 -0.10 1.50 -12.92
N ASP A 77 -0.54 0.50 -13.69
CA ASP A 77 -1.82 -0.17 -13.44
C ASP A 77 -1.80 -0.91 -12.10
N PHE A 78 -0.69 -1.55 -11.77
CA PHE A 78 -0.51 -2.22 -10.47
C PHE A 78 -0.57 -1.22 -9.31
N ALA A 79 0.12 -0.09 -9.43
CA ALA A 79 0.09 0.99 -8.44
C ALA A 79 -1.33 1.56 -8.27
N ILE A 80 -2.04 1.82 -9.37
CA ILE A 80 -3.43 2.31 -9.33
C ILE A 80 -4.37 1.29 -8.68
N ARG A 81 -4.20 0.00 -8.96
CA ARG A 81 -5.00 -1.07 -8.32
C ARG A 81 -4.81 -1.09 -6.80
N LEU A 82 -3.57 -0.98 -6.32
CA LEU A 82 -3.27 -0.91 -4.89
C LEU A 82 -3.87 0.36 -4.27
N ALA A 83 -3.67 1.52 -4.89
CA ALA A 83 -4.21 2.79 -4.40
C ALA A 83 -5.75 2.76 -4.29
N ARG A 84 -6.44 2.26 -5.33
CA ARG A 84 -7.89 2.08 -5.33
C ARG A 84 -8.37 1.14 -4.23
N HIS A 85 -7.63 0.06 -3.97
CA HIS A 85 -7.96 -0.86 -2.87
C HIS A 85 -7.88 -0.15 -1.51
N PHE A 86 -6.78 0.54 -1.21
CA PHE A 86 -6.65 1.18 0.11
C PHE A 86 -7.64 2.33 0.32
N VAL A 87 -7.87 3.17 -0.70
CA VAL A 87 -8.85 4.26 -0.61
C VAL A 87 -10.29 3.73 -0.60
N GLY A 88 -10.57 2.62 -1.28
CA GLY A 88 -11.92 2.04 -1.37
C GLY A 88 -12.35 1.22 -0.15
N GLU A 89 -11.42 0.50 0.48
CA GLU A 89 -11.73 -0.43 1.57
C GLU A 89 -11.66 0.21 2.97
N PHE A 90 -10.87 1.26 3.15
CA PHE A 90 -10.64 1.88 4.45
C PHE A 90 -11.15 3.31 4.49
N ALA A 91 -12.28 3.53 5.18
CA ALA A 91 -12.90 4.86 5.30
C ALA A 91 -11.98 5.93 5.93
N SER A 92 -10.95 5.52 6.69
CA SER A 92 -9.95 6.42 7.26
C SER A 92 -8.93 6.91 6.24
N VAL A 93 -8.79 6.29 5.07
CA VAL A 93 -7.77 6.59 4.06
C VAL A 93 -8.40 7.42 2.92
N TYR A 94 -7.88 8.63 2.67
CA TYR A 94 -8.31 9.47 1.54
C TYR A 94 -7.29 9.55 0.40
N ARG A 95 -6.03 9.17 0.65
CA ARG A 95 -4.95 9.15 -0.35
C ARG A 95 -4.03 7.97 -0.10
N ALA A 96 -3.61 7.31 -1.17
CA ALA A 96 -2.70 6.17 -1.19
C ALA A 96 -1.71 6.30 -2.35
#